data_AF-A0A349ZN06-F1
#
_entry.id   AF-A0A349ZN06-F1
#
_cell.length_a   1.000
_cell.length_b   1.000
_cell.length_c   1.000
_cell.angle_alpha   90.00
_cell.angle_beta   90.00
_cell.angle_gamma   90.00
#
_symmetry.space_group_name_H-M   'P 1'
#
loop_
_entity.id
_entity.type
_entity.pdbx_description
1 polymer ?
#
loop_
_entity_poly.entity_id
_entity_poly.type
_entity_poly.pdbx_seq_one_letter_code
_entity_poly.pdbx_strand_id
1 'polypeptide(L)'
;MLKSFMKTAGFTMIELLVVIAVIGALATAVLSSINPIEQINKGRDTRMRSDAAQLINAVDRYYASAEKYPWNEISTDGETAPTEDNQQPTVVMPDTAGEFCGVTMDDGYGTALFGEGACRLSPESAWLDLLSTSGEVKSGYISRLENQENYMIFAYKPEGSDATMYACFMPSSGAFKREAIRNCVNSGYETGIKEIACPNGDGDGNYGIEDVYVNELLCLP
;
A
#
# COMPACT_ATOMS: atom_id res chain seq x y z
N MET A 1 64.50 34.18 21.40
CA MET A 1 63.58 33.17 20.80
C MET A 1 63.33 32.09 21.83
N LEU A 2 62.17 32.09 22.51
CA LEU A 2 61.76 30.94 23.32
C LEU A 2 60.81 30.08 22.48
N LYS A 3 61.25 28.86 22.18
CA LYS A 3 60.49 27.89 21.39
C LYS A 3 59.58 27.11 22.35
N SER A 4 58.27 27.36 22.25
CA SER A 4 57.25 26.62 23.00
C SER A 4 57.17 25.18 22.47
N PHE A 5 57.48 24.20 23.32
CA PHE A 5 57.18 22.80 23.04
C PHE A 5 55.74 22.52 23.47
N MET A 6 54.83 22.47 22.50
CA MET A 6 53.48 21.96 22.70
C MET A 6 53.59 20.48 23.11
N LYS A 7 53.16 20.15 24.34
CA LYS A 7 53.03 18.76 24.80
C LYS A 7 51.80 18.15 24.13
N THR A 8 52.01 17.30 23.14
CA THR A 8 50.95 16.42 22.63
C THR A 8 50.68 15.36 23.68
N ALA A 9 49.58 15.48 24.42
CA ALA A 9 49.11 14.44 25.34
C ALA A 9 48.47 13.31 24.51
N GLY A 10 49.04 12.11 24.58
CA GLY A 10 48.47 10.91 23.96
C GLY A 10 47.45 10.24 24.88
N PHE A 11 46.40 9.66 24.31
CA PHE A 11 45.46 8.81 25.03
C PHE A 11 46.15 7.55 25.56
N THR A 12 45.78 7.11 26.75
CA THR A 12 46.23 5.82 27.28
C THR A 12 45.47 4.67 26.61
N MET A 13 46.09 3.50 26.48
CA MET A 13 45.40 2.32 25.93
C MET A 13 44.20 1.90 26.78
N ILE A 14 44.26 2.12 28.10
CA ILE A 14 43.15 1.81 29.01
C ILE A 14 41.95 2.74 28.81
N GLU A 15 42.18 4.03 28.54
CA GLU A 15 41.08 4.96 28.25
C GLU A 15 40.32 4.55 26.99
N LEU A 16 41.02 4.19 25.91
CA LEU A 16 40.35 3.73 24.70
C LEU A 16 39.61 2.40 24.92
N LEU A 17 40.14 1.49 25.73
CA LEU A 17 39.50 0.21 26.05
C LEU A 17 38.20 0.40 26.83
N VAL A 18 38.21 1.24 27.88
CA VAL A 18 37.00 1.50 28.66
C VAL A 18 35.94 2.20 27.81
N VAL A 19 36.33 3.12 26.92
CA VAL A 19 35.38 3.83 26.05
C VAL A 19 34.67 2.87 25.09
N ILE A 20 35.39 1.97 24.41
CA ILE A 20 34.73 1.02 23.51
C ILE A 20 33.84 0.03 24.27
N ALA A 21 34.21 -0.34 25.50
CA ALA A 21 33.38 -1.20 26.36
C ALA A 21 32.08 -0.51 26.77
N VAL A 22 32.15 0.77 27.16
CA VAL A 22 30.98 1.57 27.52
C VAL A 22 30.09 1.83 26.31
N ILE A 23 30.65 2.20 25.15
CA ILE A 23 29.88 2.41 23.91
C ILE A 23 29.19 1.11 23.49
N GLY A 24 29.87 -0.03 23.57
CA GLY A 24 29.30 -1.34 23.26
C GLY A 24 28.11 -1.68 24.16
N ALA A 25 28.24 -1.47 25.48
CA ALA A 25 27.18 -1.73 26.44
C ALA A 25 25.96 -0.80 26.27
N LEU A 26 26.18 0.47 25.96
CA LEU A 26 25.08 1.41 25.70
C LEU A 26 24.39 1.12 24.37
N ALA A 27 25.14 0.76 23.33
CA ALA A 27 24.57 0.43 22.02
C ALA A 27 23.62 -0.77 22.07
N THR A 28 23.99 -1.84 22.81
CA THR A 28 23.12 -3.01 22.98
C THR A 28 21.88 -2.69 23.81
N ALA A 29 22.01 -1.89 24.87
CA ALA A 29 20.85 -1.44 25.67
C ALA A 29 19.85 -0.63 24.83
N VAL A 30 20.33 0.31 24.01
CA VAL A 30 19.47 1.13 23.13
C VAL A 30 18.79 0.26 22.06
N LEU A 31 19.55 -0.61 21.38
CA LEU A 31 18.99 -1.53 20.38
C LEU A 31 17.96 -2.50 20.99
N SER A 32 18.11 -2.89 22.25
CA SER A 32 17.10 -3.72 22.94
C SER A 32 15.82 -2.94 23.25
N SER A 33 15.89 -1.61 23.39
CA SER A 33 14.73 -0.76 23.70
C SER A 33 13.92 -0.34 22.47
N ILE A 34 14.52 -0.45 21.28
CA ILE A 34 13.89 -0.09 20.02
C ILE A 34 13.55 -1.39 19.29
N ASN A 35 12.34 -1.54 18.75
CA ASN A 35 12.05 -2.61 17.81
C ASN A 35 12.37 -2.13 16.39
N PRO A 36 13.58 -2.40 15.85
CA PRO A 36 14.00 -1.87 14.54
C PRO A 36 13.13 -2.40 13.40
N ILE A 37 12.65 -3.65 13.52
CA ILE A 37 11.81 -4.29 12.51
C ILE A 37 10.47 -3.55 12.40
N GLU A 38 9.85 -3.22 13.54
CA GLU A 38 8.60 -2.46 13.56
C GLU A 38 8.77 -1.05 12.98
N GLN A 39 9.91 -0.38 13.22
CA GLN A 39 10.17 0.93 12.62
C GLN A 39 10.34 0.86 11.09
N ILE A 40 11.03 -0.15 10.59
CA ILE A 40 11.18 -0.39 9.14
C ILE A 40 9.81 -0.65 8.51
N ASN A 41 8.99 -1.51 9.14
CA ASN A 41 7.63 -1.81 8.70
C ASN A 41 6.76 -0.54 8.67
N LYS A 42 6.84 0.29 9.72
CA LYS A 42 6.10 1.55 9.78
C LYS A 42 6.52 2.53 8.68
N GLY A 43 7.81 2.61 8.39
CA GLY A 43 8.33 3.40 7.27
C GLY A 43 7.83 2.91 5.91
N ARG A 44 7.76 1.58 5.74
CA ARG A 44 7.19 0.94 4.54
C ARG A 44 5.71 1.26 4.39
N ASP A 45 4.90 1.05 5.42
CA ASP A 45 3.46 1.32 5.36
C ASP A 45 3.15 2.82 5.14
N THR A 46 3.99 3.71 5.68
CA THR A 46 3.88 5.16 5.42
C THR A 46 4.12 5.47 3.93
N ARG A 47 5.11 4.82 3.32
CA ARG A 47 5.35 4.93 1.88
C ARG A 47 4.17 4.38 1.09
N MET A 48 3.64 3.22 1.47
CA MET A 48 2.48 2.61 0.79
C MET A 48 1.25 3.50 0.84
N ARG A 49 0.97 4.13 1.99
CA ARG A 49 -0.10 5.13 2.11
C ARG A 49 0.10 6.31 1.15
N SER A 50 1.32 6.81 1.06
CA SER A 50 1.66 7.91 0.13
C SER A 50 1.52 7.48 -1.33
N ASP A 51 1.93 6.26 -1.65
CA ASP A 51 1.85 5.71 -3.01
C ASP A 51 0.38 5.47 -3.40
N ALA A 52 -0.42 4.88 -2.52
CA ALA A 52 -1.86 4.70 -2.72
C ALA A 52 -2.60 6.04 -2.91
N ALA A 53 -2.33 7.04 -2.07
CA ALA A 53 -2.90 8.38 -2.24
C ALA A 53 -2.44 9.05 -3.55
N GLN A 54 -1.18 8.87 -3.95
CA GLN A 54 -0.68 9.40 -5.21
C GLN A 54 -1.38 8.78 -6.43
N LEU A 55 -1.73 7.50 -6.36
CA LEU A 55 -2.44 6.77 -7.42
C LEU A 55 -3.85 7.33 -7.60
N ILE A 56 -4.62 7.42 -6.51
CA ILE A 56 -6.00 7.94 -6.52
C ILE A 56 -6.01 9.35 -7.13
N ASN A 57 -5.14 10.23 -6.62
CA ASN A 57 -5.04 11.59 -7.13
C ASN A 57 -4.67 11.65 -8.62
N ALA A 58 -3.89 10.70 -9.13
CA ALA A 58 -3.54 10.65 -10.54
C ALA A 58 -4.70 10.22 -11.43
N VAL A 59 -5.45 9.22 -10.98
CA VAL A 59 -6.67 8.77 -11.65
C VAL A 59 -7.71 9.88 -11.67
N ASP A 60 -7.89 10.59 -10.56
CA ASP A 60 -8.85 11.71 -10.48
C ASP A 60 -8.48 12.87 -11.40
N ARG A 61 -7.19 13.22 -11.50
CA ARG A 61 -6.74 14.26 -12.45
C ARG A 61 -6.91 13.83 -13.90
N TYR A 62 -6.66 12.56 -14.20
CA TYR A 62 -6.95 12.01 -15.52
C TYR A 62 -8.43 12.15 -15.85
N TYR A 63 -9.30 11.72 -14.93
CA TYR A 63 -10.75 11.82 -15.10
C TYR A 63 -11.21 13.28 -15.29
N ALA A 64 -10.66 14.22 -14.52
CA ALA A 64 -10.98 15.64 -14.63
C ALA A 64 -10.61 16.26 -16.00
N SER A 65 -9.68 15.66 -16.75
CA SER A 65 -9.23 16.15 -18.05
C SER A 65 -9.79 15.37 -19.23
N ALA A 66 -9.98 14.06 -19.09
CA ALA A 66 -10.43 13.16 -20.14
C ALA A 66 -11.94 12.83 -20.06
N GLU A 67 -12.60 13.20 -18.96
CA GLU A 67 -13.99 12.84 -18.61
C GLU A 67 -14.26 11.31 -18.62
N LYS A 68 -13.18 10.54 -18.50
CA LYS A 68 -13.16 9.08 -18.51
C LYS A 68 -12.06 8.59 -17.61
N TYR A 69 -12.19 7.38 -17.07
CA TYR A 69 -11.12 6.78 -16.29
C TYR A 69 -10.07 6.14 -17.21
N PRO A 70 -8.80 6.01 -16.76
CA PRO A 70 -7.71 5.50 -17.58
C PRO A 70 -7.97 4.11 -18.16
N TRP A 71 -8.75 3.29 -17.46
CA TRP A 71 -9.10 1.95 -17.89
C TRP A 71 -10.16 1.87 -18.99
N ASN A 72 -10.92 2.95 -19.21
CA ASN A 72 -11.90 3.00 -20.30
C ASN A 72 -11.23 3.10 -21.68
N GLU A 73 -9.96 3.49 -21.74
CA GLU A 73 -9.20 3.67 -22.98
C GLU A 73 -8.39 2.41 -23.36
N ILE A 74 -8.60 1.30 -22.65
CA ILE A 74 -7.88 0.04 -22.89
C ILE A 74 -8.80 -0.95 -23.57
N SER A 75 -8.35 -1.43 -24.73
CA SER A 75 -8.93 -2.59 -25.40
C SER A 75 -8.11 -3.82 -25.06
N THR A 76 -8.72 -4.78 -24.36
CA THR A 76 -8.16 -6.13 -24.22
C THR A 76 -8.81 -6.99 -25.31
N ASP A 77 -8.02 -7.68 -26.13
CA ASP A 77 -8.47 -8.70 -27.09
C ASP A 77 -9.53 -8.30 -28.14
N GLY A 78 -9.54 -7.04 -28.59
CA GLY A 78 -10.44 -6.60 -29.67
C GLY A 78 -11.90 -6.41 -29.26
N GLU A 79 -12.20 -6.57 -27.98
CA GLU A 79 -13.40 -5.99 -27.37
C GLU A 79 -13.03 -4.59 -26.89
N THR A 80 -13.65 -3.58 -27.49
CA THR A 80 -13.62 -2.23 -26.92
C THR A 80 -14.26 -2.30 -25.54
N ALA A 81 -13.62 -1.72 -24.51
CA ALA A 81 -14.30 -1.37 -23.27
C ALA A 81 -15.68 -0.77 -23.63
N PRO A 82 -16.77 -1.10 -22.93
CA PRO A 82 -18.11 -0.71 -23.35
C PRO A 82 -18.14 0.79 -23.63
N THR A 83 -18.31 1.14 -24.91
CA THR A 83 -18.25 2.51 -25.44
C THR A 83 -19.62 3.16 -25.49
N GLU A 84 -20.63 2.57 -24.86
CA GLU A 84 -21.97 3.14 -24.83
C GLU A 84 -22.10 4.19 -23.72
N ASP A 85 -22.38 5.42 -24.19
CA ASP A 85 -22.91 6.56 -23.46
C ASP A 85 -23.87 6.07 -22.36
N ASN A 86 -23.45 6.25 -21.10
CA ASN A 86 -24.25 6.01 -19.89
C ASN A 86 -24.33 4.56 -19.32
N GLN A 87 -23.51 3.60 -19.78
CA GLN A 87 -23.27 2.40 -18.98
C GLN A 87 -22.19 2.73 -17.93
N GLN A 88 -22.63 3.02 -16.71
CA GLN A 88 -21.75 3.18 -15.54
C GLN A 88 -20.77 2.00 -15.48
N PRO A 89 -19.50 2.22 -15.13
CA PRO A 89 -18.56 1.11 -15.00
C PRO A 89 -19.05 0.21 -13.86
N THR A 90 -19.72 -0.89 -14.22
CA THR A 90 -19.97 -2.05 -13.38
C THR A 90 -18.64 -2.69 -13.06
N VAL A 91 -17.90 -2.08 -12.14
CA VAL A 91 -16.57 -2.49 -11.68
C VAL A 91 -15.71 -3.17 -12.76
N VAL A 92 -15.38 -2.46 -13.84
CA VAL A 92 -14.46 -2.97 -14.86
C VAL A 92 -13.20 -2.12 -14.87
N MET A 93 -12.27 -2.43 -13.97
CA MET A 93 -10.87 -2.22 -14.32
C MET A 93 -10.54 -3.25 -15.43
N PRO A 94 -9.70 -2.92 -16.42
CA PRO A 94 -9.47 -3.74 -17.59
C PRO A 94 -8.46 -4.80 -17.20
N ASP A 95 -8.97 -5.82 -16.52
CA ASP A 95 -8.32 -7.10 -16.31
C ASP A 95 -9.43 -8.16 -16.26
N THR A 96 -10.13 -8.27 -17.38
CA THR A 96 -10.94 -9.45 -17.70
C THR A 96 -10.11 -10.56 -18.35
N ALA A 97 -8.77 -10.47 -18.29
CA ALA A 97 -7.87 -11.44 -18.89
C ALA A 97 -6.68 -11.82 -18.00
N GLY A 98 -6.90 -12.05 -16.71
CA GLY A 98 -6.09 -13.01 -15.94
C GLY A 98 -5.97 -12.68 -14.47
N GLU A 99 -6.45 -13.55 -13.59
CA GLU A 99 -5.93 -13.81 -12.23
C GLU A 99 -5.74 -12.63 -11.22
N PHE A 100 -5.93 -11.35 -11.58
CA PHE A 100 -5.52 -10.17 -10.78
C PHE A 100 -6.69 -9.31 -10.27
N CYS A 101 -7.84 -9.32 -10.93
CA CYS A 101 -9.13 -8.82 -10.45
C CYS A 101 -9.91 -9.96 -9.78
N GLY A 102 -10.18 -9.82 -8.49
CA GLY A 102 -10.58 -10.94 -7.63
C GLY A 102 -9.35 -11.47 -6.92
N VAL A 103 -9.03 -10.87 -5.79
CA VAL A 103 -7.97 -11.40 -4.93
C VAL A 103 -8.42 -12.80 -4.52
N THR A 104 -7.59 -13.81 -4.75
CA THR A 104 -7.68 -15.07 -4.01
C THR A 104 -6.45 -15.08 -3.11
N MET A 105 -6.65 -14.86 -1.81
CA MET A 105 -5.62 -15.18 -0.82
C MET A 105 -6.04 -16.49 -0.18
N ASP A 106 -5.16 -17.49 -0.26
CA ASP A 106 -5.31 -18.74 0.47
C ASP A 106 -5.23 -18.42 1.97
N ASP A 107 -6.38 -18.42 2.64
CA ASP A 107 -6.54 -18.26 4.08
C ASP A 107 -6.23 -19.57 4.86
N GLY A 108 -5.80 -20.62 4.16
CA GLY A 108 -5.56 -21.95 4.74
C GLY A 108 -6.84 -22.72 5.07
N TYR A 109 -8.02 -22.20 4.71
CA TYR A 109 -9.34 -22.81 4.86
C TYR A 109 -10.10 -22.95 3.53
N GLY A 110 -9.66 -22.30 2.45
CA GLY A 110 -10.20 -22.42 1.09
C GLY A 110 -9.97 -21.13 0.29
N THR A 111 -10.26 -21.14 -1.00
CA THR A 111 -10.17 -19.93 -1.82
C THR A 111 -11.26 -18.95 -1.42
N ALA A 112 -10.99 -18.04 -0.49
CA ALA A 112 -11.83 -16.87 -0.28
C ALA A 112 -11.74 -16.00 -1.54
N LEU A 113 -12.79 -16.02 -2.34
CA LEU A 113 -13.04 -15.02 -3.37
C LEU A 113 -13.26 -13.70 -2.63
N PHE A 114 -12.27 -12.82 -2.64
CA PHE A 114 -12.49 -11.45 -2.21
C PHE A 114 -13.53 -10.88 -3.18
N GLY A 115 -14.58 -10.27 -2.64
CA GLY A 115 -15.74 -9.80 -3.39
C GLY A 115 -15.37 -9.21 -4.74
N GLU A 116 -16.13 -9.57 -5.77
CA GLU A 116 -15.93 -9.11 -7.14
C GLU A 116 -15.68 -7.60 -7.14
N GLY A 117 -14.49 -7.17 -7.57
CA GLY A 117 -14.28 -5.75 -7.92
C GLY A 117 -12.98 -5.06 -7.49
N ALA A 118 -12.21 -5.60 -6.55
CA ALA A 118 -10.87 -5.06 -6.26
C ALA A 118 -9.81 -5.78 -7.10
N CYS A 119 -8.93 -5.02 -7.75
CA CYS A 119 -7.83 -5.62 -8.52
C CYS A 119 -6.47 -5.18 -8.04
N ARG A 120 -5.56 -6.15 -8.00
CA ARG A 120 -4.16 -5.92 -7.69
C ARG A 120 -3.51 -5.14 -8.83
N LEU A 121 -2.72 -4.12 -8.48
CA LEU A 121 -1.86 -3.46 -9.45
C LEU A 121 -0.76 -4.43 -9.91
N SER A 122 -0.63 -4.62 -11.22
CA SER A 122 0.34 -5.49 -11.84
C SER A 122 1.22 -4.71 -12.83
N PRO A 123 2.51 -5.10 -13.03
CA PRO A 123 3.36 -4.58 -14.12
C PRO A 123 2.76 -4.65 -15.52
N GLU A 124 1.68 -5.41 -15.72
CA GLU A 124 1.00 -5.54 -17.01
C GLU A 124 -0.29 -4.71 -17.10
N SER A 125 -0.59 -3.91 -16.07
CA SER A 125 -1.76 -3.04 -16.05
C SER A 125 -1.57 -1.84 -17.01
N ALA A 126 -1.96 -2.01 -18.27
CA ALA A 126 -1.79 -1.02 -19.34
C ALA A 126 -2.39 0.38 -19.04
N TRP A 127 -3.27 0.52 -18.03
CA TRP A 127 -3.83 1.83 -17.64
C TRP A 127 -2.88 2.64 -16.78
N LEU A 128 -1.95 1.99 -16.08
CA LEU A 128 -0.89 2.67 -15.34
C LEU A 128 0.07 3.40 -16.30
N ASP A 129 0.36 2.79 -17.45
CA ASP A 129 1.14 3.41 -18.52
C ASP A 129 0.44 4.64 -19.11
N LEU A 130 -0.88 4.62 -19.20
CA LEU A 130 -1.65 5.76 -19.68
C LEU A 130 -1.55 6.95 -18.72
N LEU A 131 -1.53 6.72 -17.40
CA LEU A 131 -1.30 7.78 -16.41
C LEU A 131 0.10 8.39 -16.52
N SER A 132 1.11 7.58 -16.86
CA SER A 132 2.46 8.12 -17.11
C SER A 132 2.54 8.87 -18.44
N THR A 133 1.89 8.36 -19.48
CA THR A 133 1.97 8.92 -20.84
C THR A 133 1.15 10.21 -21.00
N SER A 134 0.03 10.31 -20.28
CA SER A 134 -0.77 11.55 -20.17
C SER A 134 -0.13 12.62 -19.30
N GLY A 135 0.92 12.28 -18.54
CA GLY A 135 1.65 13.21 -17.68
C GLY A 135 1.06 13.35 -16.27
N GLU A 136 0.12 12.48 -15.88
CA GLU A 136 -0.50 12.52 -14.55
C GLU A 136 0.44 12.03 -13.45
N VAL A 137 1.31 11.08 -13.77
CA VAL A 137 2.39 10.64 -12.89
C VAL A 137 3.69 10.50 -13.65
N LYS A 138 4.80 10.47 -12.90
CA LYS A 138 6.10 10.17 -13.48
C LYS A 138 6.21 8.67 -13.75
N SER A 139 6.87 8.29 -14.84
CA SER A 139 7.18 6.87 -15.13
C SER A 139 7.91 6.18 -13.97
N GLY A 140 8.83 6.86 -13.29
CA GLY A 140 9.52 6.31 -12.12
C GLY A 140 8.62 6.04 -10.90
N TYR A 141 7.43 6.62 -10.84
CA TYR A 141 6.40 6.24 -9.87
C TYR A 141 5.72 4.93 -10.30
N ILE A 142 5.33 4.81 -11.57
CA ILE A 142 4.75 3.57 -12.12
C ILE A 142 5.74 2.42 -11.98
N SER A 143 6.99 2.57 -12.41
CA SER A 143 8.03 1.55 -12.22
C SER A 143 8.23 1.19 -10.74
N ARG A 144 7.99 2.13 -9.81
CA ARG A 144 8.03 1.80 -8.38
C ARG A 144 6.83 0.98 -7.95
N LEU A 145 5.63 1.18 -8.48
CA LEU A 145 4.46 0.36 -8.17
C LEU A 145 4.61 -1.07 -8.72
N GLU A 146 5.17 -1.19 -9.91
CA GLU A 146 5.29 -2.45 -10.66
C GLU A 146 6.39 -3.38 -10.12
N ASN A 147 7.53 -2.84 -9.70
CA ASN A 147 8.70 -3.61 -9.28
C ASN A 147 8.65 -4.06 -7.80
N GLN A 148 7.47 -4.28 -7.24
CA GLN A 148 7.31 -4.56 -5.81
C GLN A 148 6.92 -6.00 -5.57
N GLU A 149 7.94 -6.84 -5.42
CA GLU A 149 7.73 -8.25 -5.07
C GLU A 149 7.17 -8.45 -3.65
N ASN A 150 7.26 -7.44 -2.78
CA ASN A 150 6.97 -7.58 -1.35
C ASN A 150 5.75 -6.78 -0.86
N TYR A 151 5.09 -6.00 -1.71
CA TYR A 151 3.92 -5.26 -1.28
C TYR A 151 2.94 -5.00 -2.43
N MET A 152 1.66 -5.18 -2.13
CA MET A 152 0.56 -5.13 -3.11
C MET A 152 -0.36 -3.96 -2.77
N ILE A 153 -0.67 -3.17 -3.80
CA ILE A 153 -1.76 -2.20 -3.77
C ILE A 153 -2.90 -2.78 -4.61
N PHE A 154 -4.10 -2.66 -4.10
CA PHE A 154 -5.34 -3.03 -4.77
C PHE A 154 -6.11 -1.75 -5.06
N ALA A 155 -6.62 -1.63 -6.27
CA ALA A 155 -7.53 -0.56 -6.64
C ALA A 155 -8.96 -1.10 -6.67
N TYR A 156 -9.90 -0.29 -6.20
CA TYR A 156 -11.33 -0.58 -6.23
C TYR A 156 -12.08 0.70 -6.60
N LYS A 157 -13.07 0.60 -7.46
CA LYS A 157 -13.94 1.72 -7.80
C LYS A 157 -15.38 1.20 -7.86
N PRO A 158 -16.28 1.68 -6.99
CA PRO A 158 -17.69 1.32 -7.07
C PRO A 158 -18.34 1.91 -8.33
N GLU A 159 -19.49 1.35 -8.70
CA GLU A 159 -20.31 1.86 -9.80
C GLU A 159 -20.72 3.31 -9.57
N GLY A 160 -20.89 4.05 -10.67
CA GLY A 160 -21.29 5.44 -10.65
C GLY A 160 -20.16 6.41 -10.99
N SER A 161 -20.51 7.48 -11.72
CA SER A 161 -19.58 8.57 -12.08
C SER A 161 -19.00 9.25 -10.85
N ASP A 162 -19.81 9.40 -9.81
CA ASP A 162 -19.51 10.19 -8.61
C ASP A 162 -18.94 9.33 -7.47
N ALA A 163 -18.86 8.01 -7.65
CA ALA A 163 -18.35 7.11 -6.63
C ALA A 163 -16.83 7.31 -6.43
N THR A 164 -16.36 7.25 -5.19
CA THR A 164 -14.94 7.45 -4.87
C THR A 164 -14.10 6.21 -5.23
N MET A 165 -12.94 6.41 -5.85
CA MET A 165 -11.96 5.34 -6.04
C MET A 165 -11.26 5.05 -4.71
N TYR A 166 -10.99 3.78 -4.42
CA TYR A 166 -10.21 3.36 -3.28
C TYR A 166 -8.91 2.71 -3.72
N ALA A 167 -7.84 2.98 -2.97
CA ALA A 167 -6.60 2.22 -3.03
C ALA A 167 -6.31 1.57 -1.68
N CYS A 168 -6.21 0.25 -1.69
CA CYS A 168 -6.05 -0.59 -0.51
C CYS A 168 -4.68 -1.23 -0.49
N PHE A 169 -4.12 -1.46 0.70
CA PHE A 169 -2.91 -2.25 0.84
C PHE A 169 -2.88 -3.01 2.16
N MET A 170 -2.10 -4.09 2.19
CA MET A 170 -1.92 -4.90 3.40
C MET A 170 -0.79 -4.30 4.27
N PRO A 171 -1.08 -3.82 5.48
CA PRO A 171 -0.08 -3.22 6.34
C PRO A 171 0.81 -4.27 7.02
N SER A 172 2.10 -3.95 7.24
CA SER A 172 3.01 -4.83 7.97
C SER A 172 3.34 -4.40 9.40
N SER A 173 3.28 -3.11 9.70
CA SER A 173 3.47 -2.60 11.05
C SER A 173 2.26 -2.89 11.92
N GLY A 174 2.49 -3.20 13.19
CA GLY A 174 1.42 -3.36 14.16
C GLY A 174 0.57 -2.09 14.31
N ALA A 175 1.15 -0.90 14.10
CA ALA A 175 0.41 0.36 14.13
C ALA A 175 -0.66 0.44 13.02
N PHE A 176 -0.28 0.16 11.77
CA PHE A 176 -1.21 0.24 10.64
C PHE A 176 -2.17 -0.96 10.59
N LYS A 177 -1.75 -2.15 11.03
CA LYS A 177 -2.67 -3.29 11.22
C LYS A 177 -3.82 -2.95 12.16
N ARG A 178 -3.52 -2.32 13.31
CA ARG A 178 -4.55 -1.84 14.25
C ARG A 178 -5.44 -0.75 13.66
N GLU A 179 -4.93 0.06 12.72
CA GLU A 179 -5.72 1.07 12.02
C GLU A 179 -6.69 0.43 11.02
N ALA A 180 -6.23 -0.54 10.22
CA ALA A 180 -7.07 -1.30 9.29
C ALA A 180 -8.25 -1.97 10.04
N ILE A 181 -7.95 -2.69 11.12
CA ILE A 181 -8.96 -3.33 11.98
C ILE A 181 -9.93 -2.30 12.56
N ARG A 182 -9.42 -1.16 13.05
CA ARG A 182 -10.26 -0.11 13.61
C ARG A 182 -11.25 0.45 12.59
N ASN A 183 -10.83 0.61 11.34
CA ASN A 183 -11.68 1.08 10.26
C ASN A 183 -12.76 0.04 9.92
N CYS A 184 -12.43 -1.24 9.97
CA CYS A 184 -13.39 -2.32 9.81
C CYS A 184 -14.48 -2.36 10.89
N VAL A 185 -14.09 -2.23 12.17
CA VAL A 185 -15.00 -2.33 13.31
C VAL A 185 -15.89 -1.07 13.48
N ASN A 186 -15.35 0.12 13.24
CA ASN A 186 -16.08 1.37 13.54
C ASN A 186 -16.83 1.96 12.34
N SER A 187 -17.23 1.14 11.36
CA SER A 187 -17.86 1.61 10.11
C SER A 187 -17.04 2.69 9.40
N GLY A 188 -15.70 2.60 9.45
CA GLY A 188 -14.80 3.51 8.72
C GLY A 188 -14.80 3.30 7.20
N TYR A 189 -15.55 2.30 6.73
CA TYR A 189 -15.68 1.91 5.33
C TYR A 189 -17.17 1.80 4.97
N GLU A 190 -17.54 2.34 3.81
CA GLU A 190 -18.86 2.15 3.21
C GLU A 190 -19.08 0.70 2.79
N THR A 191 -20.33 0.27 2.62
CA THR A 191 -20.71 -1.13 2.41
C THR A 191 -19.91 -1.82 1.31
N GLY A 192 -19.71 -1.17 0.16
CA GLY A 192 -18.97 -1.76 -0.97
C GLY A 192 -17.47 -1.98 -0.73
N ILE A 193 -16.80 -1.04 -0.06
CA ILE A 193 -15.36 -1.16 0.25
C ILE A 193 -15.10 -1.99 1.51
N LYS A 194 -16.09 -2.10 2.40
CA LYS A 194 -15.98 -2.88 3.64
C LYS A 194 -15.79 -4.38 3.38
N GLU A 195 -16.49 -4.94 2.39
CA GLU A 195 -16.34 -6.34 1.99
C GLU A 195 -14.92 -6.68 1.49
N ILE A 196 -14.26 -5.71 0.85
CA ILE A 196 -12.88 -5.84 0.35
C ILE A 196 -11.89 -5.60 1.49
N ALA A 197 -12.09 -4.55 2.28
CA ALA A 197 -11.12 -4.12 3.29
C ALA A 197 -11.06 -5.06 4.51
N CYS A 198 -12.16 -5.77 4.78
CA CYS A 198 -12.39 -6.52 6.01
C CYS A 198 -12.75 -7.98 5.72
N PRO A 199 -11.83 -8.78 5.12
CA PRO A 199 -12.15 -10.10 4.59
C PRO A 199 -12.61 -11.12 5.65
N ASN A 200 -12.20 -10.97 6.91
CA ASN A 200 -12.61 -11.86 8.01
C ASN A 200 -13.72 -11.28 8.89
N GLY A 201 -14.28 -10.12 8.54
CA GLY A 201 -15.47 -9.63 9.23
C GLY A 201 -16.70 -10.33 8.65
N ASP A 202 -17.62 -10.79 9.50
CA ASP A 202 -18.98 -11.06 9.02
C ASP A 202 -19.47 -9.74 8.39
N GLY A 203 -20.03 -9.72 7.17
CA GLY A 203 -20.29 -8.52 6.36
C GLY A 203 -20.97 -7.30 7.03
N ASP A 204 -21.47 -7.46 8.25
CA ASP A 204 -21.97 -6.42 9.16
C ASP A 204 -20.89 -5.75 10.04
N GLY A 205 -19.62 -6.19 10.01
CA GLY A 205 -18.52 -5.69 10.84
C GLY A 205 -18.45 -6.29 12.26
N ASN A 206 -19.13 -7.42 12.50
CA ASN A 206 -18.93 -8.19 13.71
C ASN A 206 -17.76 -9.14 13.50
N TYR A 207 -16.74 -9.01 14.35
CA TYR A 207 -15.62 -9.95 14.40
C TYR A 207 -15.96 -11.03 15.42
N GLY A 208 -16.03 -12.28 14.96
CA GLY A 208 -16.09 -13.45 15.84
C GLY A 208 -14.92 -13.41 16.82
N ILE A 209 -15.16 -13.78 18.07
CA ILE A 209 -14.20 -13.64 19.18
C ILE A 209 -12.96 -14.57 19.02
N GLU A 210 -12.92 -15.38 17.96
CA GLU A 210 -11.87 -16.37 17.69
C GLU A 210 -11.18 -16.21 16.32
N ASP A 211 -11.62 -15.28 15.45
CA ASP A 211 -10.96 -15.06 14.16
C ASP A 211 -9.80 -14.08 14.34
N VAL A 212 -8.59 -14.62 14.22
CA VAL A 212 -7.35 -13.87 14.27
C VAL A 212 -7.41 -12.81 13.17
N TYR A 213 -7.31 -11.53 13.54
CA TYR A 213 -7.20 -10.37 12.65
C TYR A 213 -5.99 -10.49 11.70
N VAL A 214 -6.13 -11.28 10.65
CA VAL A 214 -5.10 -11.54 9.64
C VAL A 214 -5.56 -10.97 8.31
N ASN A 215 -4.72 -10.18 7.65
CA ASN A 215 -4.94 -9.74 6.27
C ASN A 215 -6.00 -8.64 6.07
N GLU A 216 -6.43 -7.89 7.10
CA GLU A 216 -7.22 -6.67 6.88
C GLU A 216 -6.42 -5.65 6.04
N LEU A 217 -7.11 -5.01 5.10
CA LEU A 217 -6.52 -3.99 4.25
C LEU A 217 -6.78 -2.59 4.80
N LEU A 218 -5.79 -1.73 4.67
CA LEU A 218 -5.97 -0.30 4.85
C LEU A 218 -6.31 0.32 3.49
N CYS A 219 -7.55 0.74 3.33
CA CYS A 219 -8.08 1.39 2.14
C CYS A 219 -8.15 2.90 2.34
N LEU A 220 -7.72 3.63 1.34
CA LEU A 220 -7.80 5.09 1.27
C LEU A 220 -8.83 5.46 0.20
N PRO A 221 -9.72 6.43 0.47
CA PRO A 221 -10.53 7.09 -0.55
C PRO A 221 -9.73 8.11 -1.36
#